data_AF-X6J0N5-F1
#
_entry.id   AF-X6J0N5-F1
#
_cell.length_a   1.000
_cell.length_b   1.000
_cell.length_c   1.000
_cell.angle_alpha   90.00
_cell.angle_beta   90.00
_cell.angle_gamma   90.00
#
_symmetry.space_group_name_H-M   'P 1'
#
loop_
_entity.id
_entity.type
_entity.pdbx_description
1 polymer ?
#
loop_
_entity_poly.entity_id
_entity_poly.type
_entity_poly.pdbx_seq_one_letter_code
_entity_poly.pdbx_strand_id
1 'polypeptide(L)'
;MEDWQTFWIAKQAWPRDYGGSNVFLAAAVDETGEALFADDWTGSEPLTPLERYDLWLEYKTDAKGQQLPAPISFPKCSASSAKAWEREAVRRLLLSRSPPIAIEVSTHAYKGKTYDFNDEVWRIGCAMAHDIDAERNDSWARFLTVQNKIRDGIAGGALVSVLRPLIGGGFSEPVKPTDWSTEQAFGRFTFCQMPMNPFGSGPKDNHLIFVTRDSLDRFKTALNAPILPGAVAIAAPPQRKRRTGQYGLIENWLYERHGGIPPAHMTEDQRTGDLHDYAENVAKSPLRPDPKTIRKAIREMSGISGH
;
A
#
# COMPACT_ATOMS: atom_id res chain seq x y z
N MET A 1 -12.10 -11.20 -14.22
CA MET A 1 -11.03 -11.55 -13.28
C MET A 1 -9.77 -10.96 -13.87
N GLU A 2 -9.02 -10.19 -13.10
CA GLU A 2 -7.80 -9.55 -13.60
C GLU A 2 -6.69 -10.59 -13.77
N ASP A 3 -5.77 -10.38 -14.71
CA ASP A 3 -4.70 -11.35 -15.04
C ASP A 3 -3.83 -11.69 -13.81
N TRP A 4 -3.59 -10.70 -12.94
CA TRP A 4 -2.81 -10.91 -11.72
C TRP A 4 -3.57 -11.77 -10.70
N GLN A 5 -4.89 -11.65 -10.58
CA GLN A 5 -5.69 -12.52 -9.70
C GLN A 5 -5.60 -13.97 -10.18
N THR A 6 -5.69 -14.17 -11.50
CA THR A 6 -5.57 -15.49 -12.11
C THR A 6 -4.20 -16.11 -11.81
N PHE A 7 -3.13 -15.31 -11.87
CA PHE A 7 -1.78 -15.75 -11.48
C PHE A 7 -1.72 -16.23 -10.02
N TRP A 8 -2.29 -15.48 -9.07
CA TRP A 8 -2.25 -15.84 -7.64
C TRP A 8 -3.19 -16.98 -7.28
N ILE A 9 -4.30 -17.18 -8.01
CA ILE A 9 -5.20 -18.33 -7.84
C ILE A 9 -4.54 -19.62 -8.33
N ALA A 10 -3.80 -19.56 -9.44
CA ALA A 10 -3.19 -20.72 -10.07
C ALA A 10 -1.86 -21.14 -9.41
N LYS A 11 -1.84 -21.34 -8.08
CA LYS A 11 -0.62 -21.71 -7.33
C LYS A 11 0.09 -22.95 -7.89
N GLN A 12 -0.68 -23.92 -8.38
CA GLN A 12 -0.19 -25.13 -9.03
C GLN A 12 0.54 -24.88 -10.37
N ALA A 13 0.31 -23.73 -10.99
CA ALA A 13 0.96 -23.31 -12.23
C ALA A 13 2.22 -22.47 -11.96
N TRP A 14 2.52 -22.14 -10.70
CA TRP A 14 3.74 -21.43 -10.35
C TRP A 14 4.98 -22.26 -10.71
N PRO A 15 6.09 -21.60 -11.06
CA PRO A 15 7.37 -22.26 -11.22
C PRO A 15 7.69 -23.12 -9.99
N ARG A 16 7.99 -24.41 -10.21
CA ARG A 16 8.42 -25.29 -9.11
C ARG A 16 9.73 -24.81 -8.50
N ASP A 17 9.82 -24.94 -7.18
CA ASP A 17 11.06 -24.81 -6.43
C ASP A 17 12.06 -25.85 -6.95
N TYR A 18 13.09 -25.38 -7.65
CA TYR A 18 14.02 -26.28 -8.34
C TYR A 18 15.02 -26.85 -7.33
N GLY A 19 14.83 -28.11 -6.95
CA GLY A 19 15.74 -28.82 -6.03
C GLY A 19 15.68 -28.33 -4.58
N GLY A 20 14.64 -27.59 -4.20
CA GLY A 20 14.42 -27.11 -2.82
C GLY A 20 15.37 -26.01 -2.33
N SER A 21 16.39 -25.63 -3.11
CA SER A 21 17.38 -24.62 -2.73
C SER A 21 16.91 -23.18 -2.95
N ASN A 22 15.93 -22.98 -3.83
CA ASN A 22 15.36 -21.69 -4.18
C ASN A 22 13.83 -21.77 -4.18
N VAL A 23 13.20 -20.73 -3.63
CA VAL A 23 11.76 -20.60 -3.42
C VAL A 23 11.23 -19.52 -4.31
N PHE A 24 10.20 -19.81 -5.10
CA PHE A 24 9.58 -18.78 -5.94
C PHE A 24 9.01 -17.65 -5.08
N LEU A 25 9.15 -16.38 -5.51
CA LEU A 25 8.78 -15.23 -4.69
C LEU A 25 7.31 -15.27 -4.21
N ALA A 26 6.38 -15.78 -5.02
CA ALA A 26 4.98 -15.91 -4.61
C ALA A 26 4.80 -16.89 -3.44
N ALA A 27 5.52 -18.03 -3.48
CA ALA A 27 5.54 -18.97 -2.36
C ALA A 27 6.24 -18.37 -1.14
N ALA A 28 7.33 -17.61 -1.34
CA ALA A 28 8.00 -16.90 -0.25
C ALA A 28 7.11 -15.84 0.42
N VAL A 29 6.22 -15.18 -0.33
CA VAL A 29 5.18 -14.29 0.19
C VAL A 29 4.23 -15.06 1.09
N ASP A 30 3.68 -16.19 0.62
CA ASP A 30 2.77 -17.01 1.42
C ASP A 30 3.45 -17.50 2.71
N GLU A 31 4.65 -18.08 2.63
CA GLU A 31 5.39 -18.57 3.80
C GLU A 31 5.77 -17.46 4.79
N THR A 32 6.06 -16.25 4.30
CA THR A 32 6.37 -15.09 5.15
C THR A 32 5.10 -14.54 5.82
N GLY A 33 3.98 -14.56 5.10
CA GLY A 33 2.68 -14.16 5.64
C GLY A 33 2.21 -15.09 6.75
N GLU A 34 2.30 -16.41 6.54
CA GLU A 34 2.03 -17.43 7.56
C GLU A 34 2.92 -17.23 8.80
N ALA A 35 4.21 -16.93 8.60
CA ALA A 35 5.10 -16.66 9.72
C ALA A 35 4.72 -15.38 10.50
N LEU A 36 4.31 -14.31 9.81
CA LEU A 36 4.01 -13.02 10.45
C LEU A 36 2.65 -12.95 11.15
N PHE A 37 1.65 -13.61 10.57
CA PHE A 37 0.25 -13.43 10.96
C PHE A 37 -0.41 -14.73 11.44
N ALA A 38 0.29 -15.86 11.38
CA ALA A 38 -0.23 -17.17 11.80
C ALA A 38 -1.61 -17.44 11.18
N ASP A 39 -2.63 -17.65 12.03
CA ASP A 39 -3.99 -17.97 11.61
C ASP A 39 -4.70 -16.84 10.87
N ASP A 40 -4.22 -15.59 11.00
CA ASP A 40 -4.80 -14.44 10.28
C ASP A 40 -4.33 -14.37 8.81
N TRP A 41 -3.34 -15.17 8.41
CA TRP A 41 -2.93 -15.29 7.00
C TRP A 41 -3.73 -16.38 6.30
N THR A 42 -4.63 -16.00 5.41
CA THR A 42 -5.50 -16.95 4.70
C THR A 42 -4.89 -17.46 3.39
N GLY A 43 -3.83 -16.80 2.91
CA GLY A 43 -3.24 -17.03 1.59
C GLY A 43 -4.08 -16.46 0.44
N SER A 44 -5.18 -15.75 0.75
CA SER A 44 -5.99 -14.99 -0.21
C SER A 44 -5.69 -13.50 -0.18
N GLU A 45 -4.83 -13.03 0.73
CA GLU A 45 -4.41 -11.63 0.82
C GLU A 45 -3.94 -11.07 -0.51
N PRO A 46 -3.11 -11.78 -1.32
CA PRO A 46 -2.70 -11.28 -2.63
C PRO A 46 -3.88 -11.05 -3.57
N LEU A 47 -5.00 -11.78 -3.42
CA LEU A 47 -6.22 -11.71 -4.26
C LEU A 47 -7.12 -10.51 -3.96
N THR A 48 -6.84 -9.80 -2.86
CA THR A 48 -7.63 -8.65 -2.41
C THR A 48 -7.64 -7.58 -3.50
N PRO A 49 -8.81 -7.21 -4.06
CA PRO A 49 -8.89 -6.17 -5.08
C PRO A 49 -8.30 -4.85 -4.57
N LEU A 50 -7.50 -4.19 -5.41
CA LEU A 50 -6.96 -2.85 -5.13
C LEU A 50 -8.06 -1.79 -5.07
N GLU A 51 -9.10 -2.00 -5.87
CA GLU A 51 -10.21 -1.07 -5.97
C GLU A 51 -11.11 -1.14 -4.74
N ARG A 52 -11.15 -0.02 -4.02
CA ARG A 52 -12.11 0.23 -2.95
C ARG A 52 -13.39 0.78 -3.53
N TYR A 53 -14.51 0.47 -2.89
CA TYR A 53 -15.78 1.09 -3.25
C TYR A 53 -15.80 2.57 -2.87
N ASP A 54 -15.21 2.93 -1.72
CA ASP A 54 -15.12 4.32 -1.22
C ASP A 54 -16.49 5.06 -1.24
N LEU A 55 -17.56 4.31 -0.93
CA LEU A 55 -18.93 4.82 -0.88
C LEU A 55 -19.33 5.35 0.50
N TRP A 56 -18.40 5.33 1.45
CA TRP A 56 -18.64 5.62 2.86
C TRP A 56 -17.66 6.68 3.35
N LEU A 57 -18.19 7.74 3.96
CA LEU A 57 -17.37 8.81 4.56
C LEU A 57 -17.28 8.59 6.06
N GLU A 58 -16.07 8.32 6.54
CA GLU A 58 -15.74 8.43 7.95
C GLU A 58 -15.16 9.83 8.23
N TYR A 59 -15.87 10.63 9.02
CA TYR A 59 -15.30 11.85 9.56
C TYR A 59 -14.41 11.51 10.76
N LYS A 60 -13.09 11.68 10.61
CA LYS A 60 -12.15 11.64 11.74
C LYS A 60 -11.88 13.05 12.22
N THR A 61 -12.41 13.40 13.40
CA THR A 61 -12.12 14.57 14.27
C THR A 61 -12.00 15.94 13.59
N ASP A 62 -12.54 16.98 14.21
CA ASP A 62 -12.39 18.33 13.67
C ASP A 62 -10.91 18.78 13.58
N ALA A 63 -10.66 19.90 12.87
CA ALA A 63 -9.33 20.49 12.73
C ALA A 63 -8.67 20.89 14.07
N LYS A 64 -9.40 20.80 15.19
CA LYS A 64 -8.94 21.09 16.55
C LYS A 64 -8.64 19.83 17.36
N GLY A 65 -8.81 18.64 16.76
CA GLY A 65 -8.56 17.36 17.42
C GLY A 65 -9.60 16.99 18.49
N GLN A 66 -10.78 17.62 18.48
CA GLN A 66 -11.88 17.20 19.36
C GLN A 66 -12.52 15.93 18.82
N GLN A 67 -12.57 14.90 19.67
CA GLN A 67 -13.41 13.72 19.47
C GLN A 67 -14.87 14.17 19.42
N LEU A 68 -15.45 14.15 18.22
CA LEU A 68 -16.90 14.22 18.05
C LEU A 68 -17.52 12.95 18.65
N PRO A 69 -18.75 13.03 19.20
CA PRO A 69 -19.44 11.88 19.77
C PRO A 69 -19.67 10.80 18.70
N ALA A 70 -18.85 9.75 18.73
CA ALA A 70 -18.72 8.68 17.72
C ALA A 70 -18.47 9.19 16.28
N PRO A 71 -17.78 8.41 15.42
CA PRO A 71 -17.82 8.72 13.98
C PRO A 71 -19.28 8.62 13.53
N ILE A 72 -19.90 9.75 13.20
CA ILE A 72 -21.19 9.73 12.53
C ILE A 72 -20.90 9.30 11.10
N SER A 73 -21.14 8.02 10.85
CA SER A 73 -20.84 7.33 9.61
C SER A 73 -22.03 7.42 8.67
N PHE A 74 -21.83 8.00 7.48
CA PHE A 74 -22.88 8.14 6.47
C PHE A 74 -22.37 7.75 5.07
N PRO A 75 -23.28 7.35 4.16
CA PRO A 75 -22.98 7.28 2.75
C PRO A 75 -22.33 8.57 2.26
N LYS A 76 -21.30 8.45 1.43
CA LYS A 76 -20.55 9.59 0.87
C LYS A 76 -21.44 10.55 0.09
N CYS A 77 -22.47 10.01 -0.54
CA CYS A 77 -23.48 10.75 -1.28
C CYS A 77 -24.84 10.05 -1.17
N SER A 78 -25.91 10.79 -1.48
CA SER A 78 -27.25 10.20 -1.63
C SER A 78 -27.35 9.44 -2.96
N ALA A 79 -28.31 8.51 -3.07
CA ALA A 79 -28.57 7.78 -4.30
C ALA A 79 -28.79 8.71 -5.51
N SER A 80 -29.50 9.82 -5.31
CA SER A 80 -29.80 10.78 -6.37
C SER A 80 -28.55 11.48 -6.92
N SER A 81 -27.57 11.75 -6.05
CA SER A 81 -26.28 12.38 -6.39
C SER A 81 -25.19 11.39 -6.82
N ALA A 82 -25.39 10.09 -6.62
CA ALA A 82 -24.38 9.08 -6.91
C ALA A 82 -24.12 8.92 -8.41
N LYS A 83 -22.85 8.70 -8.77
CA LYS A 83 -22.38 8.41 -10.12
C LYS A 83 -22.93 7.06 -10.59
N ALA A 84 -22.99 6.87 -11.92
CA ALA A 84 -23.50 5.64 -12.51
C ALA A 84 -22.74 4.38 -12.05
N TRP A 85 -21.41 4.45 -11.90
CA TRP A 85 -20.60 3.33 -11.43
C TRP A 85 -20.83 3.04 -9.93
N GLU A 86 -21.05 4.06 -9.10
CA GLU A 86 -21.37 3.90 -7.66
C GLU A 86 -22.71 3.17 -7.50
N ARG A 87 -23.70 3.55 -8.31
CA ARG A 87 -25.01 2.89 -8.37
C ARG A 87 -24.92 1.43 -8.81
N GLU A 88 -24.13 1.15 -9.84
CA GLU A 88 -23.90 -0.22 -10.30
C GLU A 88 -23.17 -1.06 -9.25
N ALA A 89 -22.18 -0.49 -8.55
CA ALA A 89 -21.49 -1.15 -7.46
C ALA A 89 -22.45 -1.53 -6.32
N VAL A 90 -23.26 -0.58 -5.85
CA VAL A 90 -24.31 -0.83 -4.83
C VAL A 90 -25.30 -1.89 -5.30
N ARG A 91 -25.76 -1.81 -6.55
CA ARG A 91 -26.66 -2.83 -7.13
C ARG A 91 -26.04 -4.22 -7.06
N ARG A 92 -24.79 -4.39 -7.47
CA ARG A 92 -24.12 -5.70 -7.44
C ARG A 92 -24.03 -6.26 -6.03
N LEU A 93 -23.71 -5.42 -5.04
CA LEU A 93 -23.64 -5.80 -3.64
C LEU A 93 -25.00 -6.26 -3.09
N LEU A 94 -26.06 -5.51 -3.39
CA LEU A 94 -27.42 -5.86 -2.95
C LEU A 94 -27.93 -7.16 -3.59
N LEU A 95 -27.57 -7.40 -4.86
CA LEU A 95 -27.91 -8.64 -5.57
C LEU A 95 -27.08 -9.85 -5.12
N SER A 96 -25.87 -9.65 -4.58
CA SER A 96 -25.03 -10.75 -4.07
C SER A 96 -25.43 -11.23 -2.68
N ARG A 97 -26.37 -10.55 -2.00
CA ARG A 97 -26.89 -10.96 -0.68
C ARG A 97 -27.78 -12.21 -0.80
N SER A 98 -27.85 -12.99 0.28
CA SER A 98 -28.82 -14.08 0.43
C SER A 98 -29.78 -13.78 1.60
N PRO A 99 -31.08 -13.53 1.37
CA PRO A 99 -31.73 -13.37 0.05
C PRO A 99 -31.33 -12.05 -0.64
N PRO A 100 -31.39 -11.98 -1.99
CA PRO A 100 -31.13 -10.75 -2.73
C PRO A 100 -32.13 -9.65 -2.39
N ILE A 101 -31.67 -8.40 -2.29
CA ILE A 101 -32.55 -7.24 -2.13
C ILE A 101 -32.96 -6.75 -3.52
N ALA A 102 -34.26 -6.79 -3.82
CA ALA A 102 -34.79 -6.32 -5.10
C ALA A 102 -34.60 -4.81 -5.25
N ILE A 103 -34.22 -4.38 -6.45
CA ILE A 103 -34.03 -2.96 -6.81
C ILE A 103 -34.99 -2.65 -7.94
N GLU A 104 -35.72 -1.55 -7.81
CA GLU A 104 -36.64 -1.09 -8.85
C GLU A 104 -35.86 -0.56 -10.06
N VAL A 105 -36.31 -0.94 -11.25
CA VAL A 105 -35.70 -0.52 -12.52
C VAL A 105 -36.65 0.42 -13.22
N SER A 106 -36.26 1.68 -13.32
CA SER A 106 -36.98 2.68 -14.11
C SER A 106 -36.41 2.73 -15.53
N THR A 107 -37.29 2.86 -16.51
CA THR A 107 -36.90 3.04 -17.91
C THR A 107 -37.25 4.45 -18.34
N HIS A 108 -36.24 5.24 -18.70
CA HIS A 108 -36.42 6.60 -19.19
C HIS A 108 -36.14 6.66 -20.70
N ALA A 109 -37.02 7.32 -21.45
CA ALA A 109 -36.95 7.41 -22.91
C ALA A 109 -35.58 7.87 -23.45
N TYR A 110 -34.87 8.74 -22.73
CA TYR A 110 -33.59 9.32 -23.16
C TYR A 110 -32.36 8.82 -22.39
N LYS A 111 -32.55 8.21 -21.21
CA LYS A 111 -31.43 7.78 -20.33
C LYS A 111 -31.26 6.26 -20.25
N GLY A 112 -32.15 5.49 -20.88
CA GLY A 112 -32.16 4.04 -20.80
C GLY A 112 -32.66 3.54 -19.44
N LYS A 113 -32.15 2.38 -19.01
CA LYS A 113 -32.49 1.76 -17.72
C LYS A 113 -31.71 2.44 -16.61
N THR A 114 -32.40 2.94 -15.60
CA THR A 114 -31.83 3.43 -14.35
C THR A 114 -32.29 2.56 -13.19
N TYR A 115 -31.48 2.53 -12.13
CA TYR A 115 -31.80 1.84 -10.89
C TYR A 115 -32.23 2.89 -9.87
N ASP A 116 -33.42 2.70 -9.33
CA ASP A 116 -33.99 3.58 -8.33
C ASP A 116 -33.77 2.94 -6.96
N PHE A 117 -32.96 3.64 -6.16
CA PHE A 117 -32.71 3.27 -4.77
C PHE A 117 -33.47 4.24 -3.90
N ASN A 118 -34.35 3.74 -3.03
CA ASN A 118 -34.79 4.53 -1.90
C ASN A 118 -33.59 4.71 -0.92
N ASP A 119 -33.69 5.70 -0.05
CA ASP A 119 -32.58 6.08 0.85
C ASP A 119 -32.16 4.93 1.77
N GLU A 120 -33.10 4.08 2.19
CA GLU A 120 -32.81 2.93 3.04
C GLU A 120 -32.00 1.86 2.31
N VAL A 121 -32.42 1.43 1.12
CA VAL A 121 -31.74 0.44 0.29
C VAL A 121 -30.35 0.94 -0.12
N TRP A 122 -30.24 2.23 -0.47
CA TRP A 122 -28.96 2.86 -0.75
C TRP A 122 -28.01 2.77 0.45
N ARG A 123 -28.49 3.16 1.63
CA ARG A 123 -27.71 3.10 2.88
C ARG A 123 -27.28 1.68 3.22
N ILE A 124 -28.13 0.68 3.01
CA ILE A 124 -27.76 -0.73 3.18
C ILE A 124 -26.60 -1.10 2.25
N GLY A 125 -26.71 -0.76 0.96
CA GLY A 125 -25.66 -1.05 -0.01
C GLY A 125 -24.33 -0.36 0.28
N CYS A 126 -24.37 0.91 0.72
CA CYS A 126 -23.18 1.63 1.14
C CYS A 126 -22.56 1.06 2.42
N ALA A 127 -23.37 0.60 3.37
CA ALA A 127 -22.87 -0.08 4.58
C ALA A 127 -22.19 -1.42 4.22
N MET A 128 -22.79 -2.22 3.33
CA MET A 128 -22.15 -3.44 2.81
C MET A 128 -20.82 -3.14 2.11
N ALA A 129 -20.77 -2.07 1.31
CA ALA A 129 -19.54 -1.64 0.65
C ALA A 129 -18.46 -1.24 1.67
N HIS A 130 -18.85 -0.56 2.75
CA HIS A 130 -17.96 -0.18 3.83
C HIS A 130 -17.38 -1.39 4.56
N ASP A 131 -18.22 -2.36 4.93
CA ASP A 131 -17.80 -3.58 5.62
C ASP A 131 -16.80 -4.37 4.76
N ILE A 132 -17.10 -4.50 3.46
CA ILE A 132 -16.20 -5.16 2.50
C ILE A 132 -14.89 -4.38 2.35
N ASP A 133 -14.94 -3.06 2.23
CA ASP A 133 -13.73 -2.23 2.16
C ASP A 133 -12.90 -2.37 3.45
N ALA A 134 -13.52 -2.50 4.62
CA ALA A 134 -12.83 -2.70 5.89
C ALA A 134 -12.11 -4.04 5.94
N GLU A 135 -12.79 -5.14 5.59
CA GLU A 135 -12.19 -6.48 5.51
C GLU A 135 -11.05 -6.54 4.49
N ARG A 136 -11.25 -5.90 3.32
CA ARG A 136 -10.22 -5.77 2.30
C ARG A 136 -9.04 -4.94 2.79
N ASN A 137 -9.25 -3.87 3.56
CA ASN A 137 -8.15 -3.05 4.08
C ASN A 137 -7.24 -3.86 5.00
N ASP A 138 -7.79 -4.71 5.86
CA ASP A 138 -6.99 -5.55 6.76
C ASP A 138 -6.16 -6.57 5.97
N SER A 139 -6.79 -7.25 5.01
CA SER A 139 -6.13 -8.22 4.14
C SER A 139 -5.05 -7.56 3.28
N TRP A 140 -5.35 -6.39 2.73
CA TRP A 140 -4.41 -5.57 1.96
C TRP A 140 -3.24 -5.08 2.82
N ALA A 141 -3.50 -4.64 4.06
CA ALA A 141 -2.47 -4.20 4.99
C ALA A 141 -1.52 -5.33 5.39
N ARG A 142 -2.04 -6.55 5.61
CA ARG A 142 -1.21 -7.75 5.82
C ARG A 142 -0.34 -8.03 4.60
N PHE A 143 -0.92 -8.04 3.40
CA PHE A 143 -0.16 -8.26 2.15
C PHE A 143 0.97 -7.25 1.97
N LEU A 144 0.67 -5.96 2.13
CA LEU A 144 1.66 -4.88 2.04
C LEU A 144 2.76 -5.02 3.08
N THR A 145 2.40 -5.45 4.30
CA THR A 145 3.37 -5.69 5.36
C THR A 145 4.33 -6.81 4.96
N VAL A 146 3.83 -7.92 4.42
CA VAL A 146 4.67 -9.03 3.90
C VAL A 146 5.58 -8.55 2.78
N GLN A 147 5.04 -7.84 1.78
CA GLN A 147 5.83 -7.32 0.67
C GLN A 147 6.95 -6.39 1.14
N ASN A 148 6.63 -5.46 2.05
CA ASN A 148 7.60 -4.55 2.63
C ASN A 148 8.68 -5.32 3.40
N LYS A 149 8.30 -6.31 4.23
CA LYS A 149 9.26 -7.13 4.97
C LYS A 149 10.19 -7.91 4.05
N ILE A 150 9.68 -8.53 3.00
CA ILE A 150 10.51 -9.23 2.01
C ILE A 150 11.43 -8.25 1.29
N ARG A 151 10.90 -7.13 0.79
CA ARG A 151 11.70 -6.09 0.13
C ARG A 151 12.83 -5.61 1.03
N ASP A 152 12.52 -5.25 2.27
CA ASP A 152 13.48 -4.71 3.24
C ASP A 152 14.49 -5.80 3.65
N GLY A 153 14.05 -7.06 3.76
CA GLY A 153 14.91 -8.21 3.98
C GLY A 153 15.92 -8.40 2.84
N ILE A 154 15.50 -8.24 1.59
CA ILE A 154 16.41 -8.36 0.44
C ILE A 154 17.34 -7.14 0.35
N ALA A 155 16.80 -5.92 0.48
CA ALA A 155 17.57 -4.69 0.45
C ALA A 155 18.58 -4.58 1.62
N GLY A 156 18.28 -5.20 2.76
CA GLY A 156 19.18 -5.34 3.91
C GLY A 156 20.12 -6.55 3.85
N GLY A 157 20.00 -7.40 2.82
CA GLY A 157 20.82 -8.61 2.67
C GLY A 157 20.46 -9.79 3.59
N ALA A 158 19.37 -9.69 4.35
CA ALA A 158 18.84 -10.78 5.18
C ALA A 158 18.22 -11.90 4.32
N LEU A 159 17.59 -11.52 3.21
CA LEU A 159 17.10 -12.43 2.16
C LEU A 159 18.03 -12.33 0.94
N VAL A 160 18.36 -13.48 0.35
CA VAL A 160 19.16 -13.55 -0.87
C VAL A 160 18.24 -13.89 -2.03
N SER A 161 18.08 -12.96 -2.97
CA SER A 161 17.27 -13.20 -4.18
C SER A 161 18.14 -13.54 -5.39
N VAL A 162 17.65 -14.46 -6.24
CA VAL A 162 18.23 -14.83 -7.53
C VAL A 162 17.17 -14.74 -8.62
N LEU A 163 17.60 -14.61 -9.87
CA LEU A 163 16.70 -14.53 -11.03
C LEU A 163 16.78 -15.79 -11.86
N ARG A 164 15.66 -16.17 -12.49
CA ARG A 164 15.63 -17.23 -13.50
C ARG A 164 14.90 -16.73 -14.75
N PRO A 165 15.40 -16.98 -15.97
CA PRO A 165 14.66 -16.64 -17.17
C PRO A 165 13.30 -17.34 -17.22
N LEU A 166 12.34 -16.72 -17.92
CA LEU A 166 10.99 -17.27 -18.08
C LEU A 166 11.00 -18.62 -18.83
N ILE A 167 11.86 -18.74 -19.84
CA ILE A 167 11.99 -19.93 -20.70
C ILE A 167 13.14 -20.82 -20.21
N GLY A 168 13.04 -21.30 -18.97
CA GLY A 168 14.07 -22.17 -18.37
C GLY A 168 15.44 -21.49 -18.21
N GLY A 169 16.49 -22.30 -17.99
CA GLY A 169 17.85 -21.81 -17.75
C GLY A 169 18.29 -21.87 -16.28
N GLY A 170 19.56 -21.56 -16.06
CA GLY A 170 20.16 -21.48 -14.72
C GLY A 170 19.68 -20.25 -13.94
N PHE A 171 19.90 -20.28 -12.62
CA PHE A 171 19.75 -19.09 -11.79
C PHE A 171 20.90 -18.12 -12.07
N SER A 172 20.62 -16.82 -11.95
CA SER A 172 21.64 -15.79 -11.95
C SER A 172 22.51 -15.86 -10.69
N GLU A 173 23.60 -15.10 -10.69
CA GLU A 173 24.24 -14.68 -9.44
C GLU A 173 23.23 -13.96 -8.53
N PRO A 174 23.45 -13.92 -7.20
CA PRO A 174 22.63 -13.16 -6.28
C PRO A 174 22.43 -11.71 -6.75
N VAL A 175 21.16 -11.29 -6.78
CA VAL A 175 20.79 -9.91 -7.09
C VAL A 175 21.33 -9.00 -6.00
N LYS A 176 21.88 -7.85 -6.39
CA LYS A 176 22.45 -6.91 -5.43
C LYS A 176 21.32 -6.28 -4.60
N PRO A 177 21.52 -6.08 -3.27
CA PRO A 177 20.51 -5.43 -2.44
C PRO A 177 20.08 -4.04 -2.95
N THR A 178 21.02 -3.28 -3.53
CA THR A 178 20.76 -1.97 -4.14
C THR A 178 19.76 -2.01 -5.29
N ASP A 179 19.65 -3.14 -5.98
CA ASP A 179 18.72 -3.31 -7.09
C ASP A 179 17.27 -3.44 -6.60
N TRP A 180 17.04 -3.66 -5.30
CA TRP A 180 15.73 -3.65 -4.66
C TRP A 180 15.33 -2.29 -4.07
N SER A 181 16.28 -1.36 -3.94
CA SER A 181 16.06 0.00 -3.46
C SER A 181 15.52 0.91 -4.58
N THR A 182 14.33 0.59 -5.07
CA THR A 182 13.62 1.36 -6.11
C THR A 182 12.21 1.71 -5.65
N GLU A 183 11.71 2.87 -6.09
CA GLU A 183 10.33 3.32 -5.85
C GLU A 183 9.28 2.35 -6.44
N GLN A 184 9.68 1.54 -7.43
CA GLN A 184 8.80 0.61 -8.15
C GLN A 184 8.89 -0.85 -7.68
N ALA A 185 9.42 -1.10 -6.47
CA ALA A 185 9.58 -2.46 -5.96
C ALA A 185 8.25 -3.25 -5.89
N PHE A 186 7.11 -2.57 -5.68
CA PHE A 186 5.79 -3.20 -5.60
C PHE A 186 5.39 -3.93 -6.89
N GLY A 187 5.74 -3.38 -8.06
CA GLY A 187 5.43 -4.02 -9.34
C GLY A 187 6.07 -5.40 -9.52
N ARG A 188 7.14 -5.69 -8.76
CA ARG A 188 7.82 -6.98 -8.78
C ARG A 188 6.97 -8.10 -8.19
N PHE A 189 6.06 -7.78 -7.28
CA PHE A 189 5.20 -8.77 -6.62
C PHE A 189 3.95 -9.12 -7.45
N THR A 190 3.54 -8.29 -8.42
CA THR A 190 2.33 -8.55 -9.23
C THR A 190 2.40 -9.89 -9.96
N PHE A 191 3.55 -10.17 -10.59
CA PHE A 191 3.82 -11.43 -11.30
C PHE A 191 5.10 -12.12 -10.83
N CYS A 192 5.68 -11.67 -9.71
CA CYS A 192 6.94 -12.19 -9.17
C CYS A 192 8.08 -12.15 -10.20
N GLN A 193 8.19 -11.02 -10.89
CA GLN A 193 9.10 -10.79 -12.00
C GLN A 193 9.91 -9.51 -11.84
N MET A 194 11.14 -9.52 -12.34
CA MET A 194 12.01 -8.36 -12.40
C MET A 194 12.74 -8.32 -13.74
N PRO A 195 12.87 -7.14 -14.38
CA PRO A 195 13.75 -7.01 -15.54
C PRO A 195 15.21 -7.25 -15.12
N MET A 196 16.01 -7.81 -16.02
CA MET A 196 17.46 -8.03 -15.77
C MET A 196 18.19 -6.72 -15.44
N ASN A 197 17.80 -5.63 -16.11
CA ASN A 197 18.14 -4.28 -15.68
C ASN A 197 17.01 -3.77 -14.75
N PRO A 198 17.23 -3.67 -13.44
CA PRO A 198 16.19 -3.33 -12.46
C PRO A 198 15.59 -1.92 -12.65
N PHE A 199 16.24 -1.06 -13.45
CA PHE A 199 15.81 0.29 -13.79
C PHE A 199 15.39 0.43 -15.27
N GLY A 200 15.35 -0.66 -16.02
CA GLY A 200 14.97 -0.67 -17.44
C GLY A 200 13.46 -0.54 -17.65
N SER A 201 13.07 0.19 -18.69
CA SER A 201 11.67 0.31 -19.11
C SER A 201 11.31 -0.80 -20.11
N GLY A 202 10.84 -1.95 -19.65
CA GLY A 202 10.18 -2.89 -20.56
C GLY A 202 10.01 -4.33 -20.06
N PRO A 203 8.94 -5.01 -20.49
CA PRO A 203 8.63 -6.39 -20.11
C PRO A 203 9.46 -7.44 -20.87
N LYS A 204 10.28 -7.02 -21.86
CA LYS A 204 10.92 -7.95 -22.82
C LYS A 204 11.99 -8.85 -22.21
N ASP A 205 12.51 -8.53 -21.02
CA ASP A 205 13.58 -9.28 -20.35
C ASP A 205 13.24 -9.58 -18.88
N ASN A 206 11.96 -9.85 -18.60
CA ASN A 206 11.53 -10.23 -17.26
C ASN A 206 12.07 -11.61 -16.90
N HIS A 207 12.58 -11.69 -15.68
CA HIS A 207 13.02 -12.92 -15.03
C HIS A 207 12.13 -13.17 -13.82
N LEU A 208 11.90 -14.45 -13.54
CA LEU A 208 11.22 -14.89 -12.33
C LEU A 208 12.13 -14.67 -11.13
N ILE A 209 11.57 -14.14 -10.06
CA ILE A 209 12.30 -13.88 -8.82
C ILE A 209 12.17 -15.10 -7.91
N PHE A 210 13.31 -15.54 -7.37
CA PHE A 210 13.38 -16.53 -6.33
C PHE A 210 14.17 -16.00 -5.14
N VAL A 211 13.94 -16.56 -3.96
CA VAL A 211 14.79 -16.37 -2.78
C VAL A 211 15.42 -17.69 -2.38
N THR A 212 16.64 -17.67 -1.85
CA THR A 212 17.26 -18.93 -1.39
C THR A 212 16.52 -19.46 -0.17
N ARG A 213 16.27 -20.78 -0.13
CA ARG A 213 15.55 -21.45 0.96
C ARG A 213 16.20 -21.17 2.31
N ASP A 214 17.53 -21.30 2.38
CA ASP A 214 18.31 -21.02 3.60
C ASP A 214 18.13 -19.58 4.11
N SER A 215 18.07 -18.58 3.22
CA SER A 215 17.86 -17.19 3.64
C SER A 215 16.42 -16.95 4.11
N LEU A 216 15.44 -17.56 3.43
CA LEU A 216 14.04 -17.46 3.80
C LEU A 216 13.76 -18.09 5.16
N ASP A 217 14.31 -19.27 5.46
CA ASP A 217 14.09 -19.95 6.74
C ASP A 217 14.72 -19.18 7.91
N ARG A 218 15.93 -18.63 7.73
CA ARG A 218 16.53 -17.71 8.71
C ARG A 218 15.70 -16.45 8.89
N PHE A 219 15.21 -15.88 7.80
CA PHE A 219 14.39 -14.67 7.82
C PHE A 219 13.08 -14.90 8.59
N LYS A 220 12.33 -15.95 8.29
CA LYS A 220 11.11 -16.34 9.03
C LYS A 220 11.38 -16.58 10.51
N THR A 221 12.48 -17.27 10.84
CA THR A 221 12.88 -17.48 12.24
C THR A 221 13.13 -16.15 12.96
N ALA A 222 13.79 -15.20 12.29
CA ALA A 222 14.04 -13.87 12.84
C ALA A 222 12.76 -13.03 13.01
N LEU A 223 11.76 -13.19 12.13
CA LEU A 223 10.45 -12.53 12.27
C LEU A 223 9.69 -12.98 13.51
N ASN A 224 9.84 -14.26 13.88
CA ASN A 224 9.21 -14.87 15.05
C ASN A 224 10.03 -14.75 16.34
N ALA A 225 11.24 -14.21 16.25
CA ALA A 225 12.06 -14.01 17.43
C ALA A 225 11.34 -13.02 18.37
N PRO A 226 11.09 -13.38 19.63
CA PRO A 226 10.50 -12.45 20.58
C PRO A 226 11.39 -11.21 20.60
N ILE A 227 10.77 -10.04 20.46
CA ILE A 227 11.47 -8.76 20.54
C ILE A 227 12.09 -8.73 21.94
N LEU A 228 13.37 -9.04 22.04
CA LEU A 228 14.06 -9.05 23.32
C LEU A 228 13.92 -7.64 23.90
N PRO A 229 13.37 -7.49 25.11
CA PRO A 229 13.25 -6.20 25.76
C PRO A 229 14.67 -5.67 26.03
N GLY A 230 15.20 -4.88 25.11
CA GLY A 230 16.57 -4.37 25.17
C GLY A 230 17.28 -4.26 23.82
N ALA A 231 16.84 -4.96 22.78
CA ALA A 231 17.22 -4.58 21.42
C ALA A 231 16.54 -3.23 21.16
N VAL A 232 17.33 -2.16 21.04
CA VAL A 232 16.83 -0.82 20.72
C VAL A 232 16.02 -0.97 19.45
N ALA A 233 14.69 -1.05 19.59
CA ALA A 233 13.79 -0.94 18.48
C ALA A 233 14.21 0.36 17.80
N ILE A 234 14.67 0.27 16.55
CA ILE A 234 14.69 1.44 15.68
C ILE A 234 13.24 1.89 15.72
N ALA A 235 12.99 2.91 16.55
CA ALA A 235 11.64 3.22 17.00
C ALA A 235 10.79 3.36 15.74
N ALA A 236 9.68 2.61 15.68
CA ALA A 236 8.66 2.91 14.70
C ALA A 236 8.48 4.44 14.75
N PRO A 237 8.62 5.15 13.60
CA PRO A 237 8.64 6.60 13.62
C PRO A 237 7.43 7.05 14.43
N PRO A 238 7.62 7.89 15.46
CA PRO A 238 6.58 8.19 16.42
C PRO A 238 5.32 8.55 15.66
N GLN A 239 4.18 7.94 15.98
CA GLN A 239 2.91 8.28 15.35
C GLN A 239 2.65 9.77 15.61
N ARG A 240 3.01 10.59 14.63
CA ARG A 240 3.01 12.05 14.78
C ARG A 240 1.59 12.54 14.63
N LYS A 241 1.16 13.36 15.59
CA LYS A 241 -0.02 14.22 15.42
C LYS A 241 0.21 15.04 14.14
N ARG A 242 -0.62 14.82 13.11
CA ARG A 242 -0.57 15.60 11.86
C ARG A 242 -0.61 17.09 12.22
N ARG A 243 0.49 17.80 12.02
CA ARG A 243 0.54 19.26 12.11
C ARG A 243 -0.14 19.81 10.86
N THR A 244 -1.06 20.77 11.02
CA THR A 244 -1.72 21.45 9.91
C THR A 244 -0.93 22.70 9.49
N GLY A 245 -1.20 23.23 8.29
CA GLY A 245 -0.56 24.45 7.78
C GLY A 245 0.87 24.25 7.26
N GLN A 246 1.67 25.33 7.25
CA GLN A 246 3.01 25.35 6.65
C GLN A 246 3.98 24.32 7.27
N TYR A 247 3.86 24.04 8.57
CA TYR A 247 4.69 23.04 9.25
C TYR A 247 4.39 21.60 8.82
N GLY A 248 3.11 21.27 8.60
CA GLY A 248 2.72 19.97 8.05
C GLY A 248 3.26 19.76 6.64
N LEU A 249 3.23 20.81 5.82
CA LEU A 249 3.79 20.80 4.46
C LEU A 249 5.30 20.56 4.46
N ILE A 250 6.05 21.27 5.33
CA ILE A 250 7.49 21.09 5.47
C ILE A 250 7.81 19.68 5.98
N GLU A 251 7.08 19.17 6.98
CA GLU A 251 7.29 17.82 7.49
C GLU A 251 7.03 16.75 6.43
N ASN A 252 5.91 16.83 5.70
CA ASN A 252 5.61 15.88 4.63
C ASN A 252 6.68 15.91 3.53
N TRP A 253 7.10 17.10 3.10
CA TRP A 253 8.18 17.25 2.13
C TRP A 253 9.48 16.59 2.60
N LEU A 254 9.89 16.85 3.85
CA LEU A 254 11.11 16.29 4.42
C LEU A 254 11.06 14.76 4.53
N TYR A 255 9.92 14.20 4.87
CA TYR A 255 9.74 12.75 4.97
C TYR A 255 9.65 12.08 3.61
N GLU A 256 8.79 12.56 2.72
CA GLU A 256 8.57 11.93 1.42
C GLU A 256 9.82 12.01 0.53
N ARG A 257 10.58 13.11 0.60
CA ARG A 257 11.72 13.34 -0.29
C ARG A 257 13.06 12.96 0.32
N HIS A 258 13.18 12.94 1.64
CA HIS A 258 14.47 12.76 2.32
C HIS A 258 14.43 11.78 3.50
N GLY A 259 13.30 11.12 3.78
CA GLY A 259 13.18 10.22 4.94
C GLY A 259 13.27 10.93 6.29
N GLY A 260 13.11 12.25 6.34
CA GLY A 260 12.92 13.04 7.56
C GLY A 260 13.89 14.22 7.75
N ILE A 261 15.10 14.18 7.20
CA ILE A 261 16.09 15.27 7.33
C ILE A 261 16.71 15.52 5.94
N PRO A 262 16.80 16.79 5.47
CA PRO A 262 17.39 17.08 4.17
C PRO A 262 18.92 16.84 4.21
N PRO A 263 19.56 16.50 3.08
CA PRO A 263 20.99 16.24 3.03
C PRO A 263 21.84 17.41 3.55
N ALA A 264 22.90 17.12 4.30
CA ALA A 264 23.75 18.14 4.94
C ALA A 264 24.41 19.13 3.96
N HIS A 265 24.56 18.75 2.69
CA HIS A 265 25.15 19.58 1.63
C HIS A 265 24.14 20.51 0.95
N MET A 266 22.84 20.42 1.28
CA MET A 266 21.80 21.22 0.65
C MET A 266 21.79 22.66 1.19
N THR A 267 21.97 23.63 0.31
CA THR A 267 21.94 25.06 0.69
C THR A 267 20.52 25.48 1.12
N GLU A 268 20.40 26.64 1.76
CA GLU A 268 19.09 27.17 2.19
C GLU A 268 18.20 27.50 0.98
N ASP A 269 18.78 28.07 -0.07
CA ASP A 269 18.06 28.41 -1.30
C ASP A 269 17.57 27.15 -2.02
N GLN A 270 18.39 26.10 -2.06
CA GLN A 270 18.00 24.80 -2.61
C GLN A 270 16.83 24.18 -1.84
N ARG A 271 16.90 24.20 -0.49
CA ARG A 271 15.79 23.69 0.36
C ARG A 271 14.49 24.46 0.14
N THR A 272 14.59 25.78 -0.01
CA THR A 272 13.43 26.65 -0.22
C THR A 272 12.81 26.41 -1.60
N GLY A 273 13.64 26.34 -2.65
CA GLY A 273 13.20 26.03 -4.01
C GLY A 273 12.52 24.66 -4.10
N ASP A 274 13.18 23.61 -3.61
CA ASP A 274 12.64 22.24 -3.65
C ASP A 274 11.31 22.11 -2.89
N LEU A 275 11.16 22.82 -1.77
CA LEU A 275 9.91 22.82 -1.01
C LEU A 275 8.79 23.57 -1.74
N HIS A 276 9.09 24.68 -2.41
CA HIS A 276 8.11 25.42 -3.21
C HIS A 276 7.64 24.58 -4.40
N ASP A 277 8.56 23.92 -5.08
CA ASP A 277 8.23 22.99 -6.17
C ASP A 277 7.35 21.83 -5.66
N TYR A 278 7.66 21.28 -4.49
CA TYR A 278 6.82 20.25 -3.86
C TYR A 278 5.42 20.78 -3.48
N ALA A 279 5.34 22.00 -2.93
CA ALA A 279 4.09 22.63 -2.53
C ALA A 279 3.14 22.84 -3.73
N GLU A 280 3.69 23.25 -4.87
CA GLU A 280 2.94 23.49 -6.11
C GLU A 280 2.52 22.20 -6.78
N ASN A 281 3.45 21.26 -6.94
CA ASN A 281 3.24 20.09 -7.79
C ASN A 281 2.57 18.93 -7.05
N VAL A 282 2.92 18.72 -5.78
CA VAL A 282 2.51 17.53 -5.03
C VAL A 282 1.38 17.87 -4.07
N ALA A 283 1.58 18.88 -3.22
CA ALA A 283 0.61 19.22 -2.19
C ALA A 283 -0.55 20.10 -2.68
N LYS A 284 -0.42 20.71 -3.88
CA LYS A 284 -1.36 21.70 -4.45
C LYS A 284 -1.77 22.76 -3.42
N SER A 285 -0.82 23.20 -2.61
CA SER A 285 -1.07 24.05 -1.45
C SER A 285 -0.79 25.51 -1.80
N PRO A 286 -1.72 26.45 -1.53
CA PRO A 286 -1.46 27.88 -1.70
C PRO A 286 -0.50 28.43 -0.62
N LEU A 287 -0.20 27.64 0.41
CA LEU A 287 0.67 28.04 1.51
C LEU A 287 2.14 27.83 1.11
N ARG A 288 2.82 28.91 0.70
CA ARG A 288 4.27 28.93 0.51
C ARG A 288 4.97 29.27 1.83
N PRO A 289 5.74 28.35 2.44
CA PRO A 289 6.51 28.66 3.64
C PRO A 289 7.66 29.61 3.32
N ASP A 290 7.89 30.61 4.16
CA ASP A 290 9.03 31.50 4.01
C ASP A 290 10.32 30.85 4.56
N PRO A 291 11.53 31.31 4.15
CA PRO A 291 12.79 30.71 4.56
C PRO A 291 13.03 30.64 6.08
N LYS A 292 12.47 31.57 6.87
CA LYS A 292 12.61 31.52 8.34
C LYS A 292 11.77 30.39 8.94
N THR A 293 10.57 30.17 8.42
CA THR A 293 9.69 29.08 8.84
C THR A 293 10.30 27.72 8.51
N ILE A 294 10.90 27.57 7.32
CA ILE A 294 11.62 26.35 6.91
C ILE A 294 12.79 26.06 7.84
N ARG A 295 13.64 27.07 8.11
CA ARG A 295 14.77 26.94 9.04
C ARG A 295 14.34 26.53 10.44
N LYS A 296 13.28 27.15 10.95
CA LYS A 296 12.75 26.85 12.29
C LYS A 296 12.24 25.41 12.37
N ALA A 297 11.48 24.95 11.37
CA ALA A 297 10.98 23.58 11.31
C ALA A 297 12.12 22.55 11.24
N ILE A 298 13.14 22.77 10.38
CA ILE A 298 14.30 21.87 10.29
C ILE A 298 15.05 21.83 11.62
N ARG A 299 15.30 22.99 12.26
CA ARG A 299 16.00 23.06 13.55
C ARG A 299 15.25 22.30 14.65
N GLU A 300 13.94 22.49 14.74
CA GLU A 300 13.08 21.78 15.70
C GLU A 300 13.08 20.26 15.45
N MET A 301 13.10 19.83 14.19
CA MET A 301 13.10 18.42 13.82
C MET A 301 14.44 17.72 14.00
N SER A 302 15.55 18.43 13.78
CA SER A 302 16.90 17.87 13.96
C SER A 302 17.31 17.76 15.44
N GLY A 303 16.49 18.26 16.38
CA GLY A 303 16.82 18.23 17.81
C GLY A 303 18.02 19.08 18.21
N ILE A 304 18.47 20.00 17.33
CA ILE A 304 19.62 20.87 17.58
C ILE A 304 19.12 22.07 18.39
N SER A 305 19.09 21.94 19.73
CA SER A 305 18.88 23.06 20.63
C SER A 305 20.12 23.96 20.62
N GLY A 306 19.98 25.21 20.17
CA GLY A 306 21.06 26.19 20.22
C GLY A 306 21.36 26.60 21.67
N HIS A 307 22.60 26.44 22.08
CA HIS A 307 23.21 27.23 23.16
C HIS A 307 23.73 28.54 22.60
#